data_AF-D8QR84-F1
#
_entry.id   AF-D8QR84-F1
#
_cell.length_a   1.000
_cell.length_b   1.000
_cell.length_c   1.000
_cell.angle_alpha   90.00
_cell.angle_beta   90.00
_cell.angle_gamma   90.00
#
_symmetry.space_group_name_H-M   'P 1'
#
loop_
_entity.id
_entity.type
_entity.pdbx_description
1 polymer ?
#
loop_
_entity_poly.entity_id
_entity_poly.type
_entity_poly.pdbx_seq_one_letter_code
_entity_poly.pdbx_strand_id
1 'polypeptide(L)'
;RKPPVTAALILANVIVYLRPGSLHEVLPSIEEVCLSPYLVLRNFDVKRLLLSAFYHVDEAHLFYNMISLLWKGVQLEGRMGSPKFASMVALLLGMSHGLMVLLGTLVSTLTDSPAPYTSCAVGFSALLFALKVVLNHNSPANAIVYGFVVPARFA
;
A
#
# COMPACT_ATOMS: atom_id res chain seq x y z
N ARG A 1 13.29 19.30 8.26
CA ARG A 1 13.69 19.03 6.85
C ARG A 1 12.41 18.69 6.08
N LYS A 2 12.19 19.24 4.88
CA LYS A 2 11.00 18.86 4.07
C LYS A 2 11.13 17.38 3.68
N PRO A 3 10.07 16.55 3.72
CA PRO A 3 10.12 15.12 3.37
C PRO A 3 9.74 14.90 1.89
N PRO A 4 10.71 15.00 0.94
CA PRO A 4 10.42 14.97 -0.49
C PRO A 4 9.80 13.66 -0.97
N VAL A 5 10.21 12.51 -0.42
CA VAL A 5 9.69 11.21 -0.88
C VAL A 5 8.24 11.04 -0.42
N THR A 6 7.93 11.41 0.82
CA THR A 6 6.55 11.41 1.34
C THR A 6 5.65 12.33 0.49
N ALA A 7 6.12 13.53 0.18
CA ALA A 7 5.38 14.47 -0.66
C ALA A 7 5.17 13.93 -2.09
N ALA A 8 6.20 13.34 -2.70
CA ALA A 8 6.11 12.75 -4.03
C ALA A 8 5.13 11.56 -4.07
N LEU A 9 5.13 10.70 -3.05
CA LEU A 9 4.18 9.59 -2.95
C LEU A 9 2.74 10.09 -2.81
N ILE A 10 2.50 11.10 -1.97
CA ILE A 10 1.16 11.71 -1.84
C ILE A 10 0.71 12.27 -3.19
N LEU A 11 1.57 13.06 -3.84
CA LEU A 11 1.28 13.65 -5.13
C LEU A 11 0.97 12.59 -6.19
N ALA A 12 1.75 11.50 -6.24
CA ALA A 12 1.52 10.41 -7.17
C ALA A 12 0.13 9.76 -6.98
N ASN A 13 -0.26 9.47 -5.73
CA ASN A 13 -1.58 8.91 -5.43
C ASN A 13 -2.72 9.86 -5.84
N VAL A 14 -2.58 11.15 -5.54
CA VAL A 14 -3.58 12.17 -5.89
C VAL A 14 -3.68 12.35 -7.41
N ILE A 15 -2.56 12.40 -8.14
CA ILE A 15 -2.56 12.52 -9.60
C ILE A 15 -3.21 11.29 -10.25
N VAL A 16 -2.87 10.09 -9.80
CA VAL A 16 -3.45 8.84 -10.32
C VAL A 16 -4.96 8.77 -10.05
N TYR A 17 -5.42 9.29 -8.92
CA TYR A 17 -6.85 9.34 -8.59
C TYR A 17 -7.61 10.38 -9.41
N LEU A 18 -7.12 11.63 -9.46
CA LEU A 18 -7.81 12.74 -10.14
C LEU A 18 -7.75 12.63 -11.67
N ARG A 19 -6.70 12.00 -12.22
CA ARG A 19 -6.46 11.84 -13.66
C ARG A 19 -6.68 13.13 -14.48
N PRO A 20 -6.01 14.25 -14.16
CA PRO A 20 -6.28 15.52 -14.80
C PRO A 20 -5.86 15.56 -16.28
N GLY A 21 -6.71 16.14 -17.13
CA GLY A 21 -6.41 16.38 -18.56
C GLY A 21 -6.14 15.08 -19.33
N SER A 22 -5.07 15.04 -20.11
CA SER A 22 -4.68 13.89 -20.94
C SER A 22 -4.29 12.65 -20.12
N LEU A 23 -4.04 12.78 -18.81
CA LEU A 23 -3.76 11.62 -17.97
C LEU A 23 -4.95 10.67 -17.85
N HIS A 24 -6.18 11.15 -18.08
CA HIS A 24 -7.36 10.29 -18.10
C HIS A 24 -7.27 9.19 -19.18
N GLU A 25 -6.72 9.53 -20.35
CA GLU A 25 -6.58 8.63 -21.49
C GLU A 25 -5.33 7.74 -21.41
N VAL A 26 -4.27 8.25 -20.78
CA VAL A 26 -2.99 7.52 -20.67
C VAL A 26 -2.97 6.54 -19.50
N LEU A 27 -3.63 6.88 -18.39
CA LEU A 27 -3.62 6.04 -17.20
C LEU A 27 -4.61 4.87 -17.35
N PRO A 28 -4.17 3.63 -17.13
CA PRO A 28 -5.05 2.47 -17.23
C PRO A 28 -6.21 2.53 -16.22
N SER A 29 -7.28 1.83 -16.53
CA SER A 29 -8.41 1.62 -15.62
C SER A 29 -8.00 0.78 -14.40
N ILE A 30 -8.83 0.80 -13.36
CA ILE A 30 -8.63 -0.03 -12.16
C ILE A 30 -8.58 -1.52 -12.52
N GLU A 31 -9.40 -1.99 -13.45
CA GLU A 31 -9.49 -3.39 -13.87
C GLU A 31 -8.17 -3.88 -14.52
N GLU A 32 -7.48 -2.99 -15.23
CA GLU A 32 -6.21 -3.28 -15.90
C GLU A 32 -5.01 -3.35 -14.94
N VAL A 33 -5.12 -2.76 -13.75
CA VAL A 33 -4.00 -2.64 -12.81
C VAL A 33 -4.24 -3.21 -11.43
N CYS A 34 -5.48 -3.58 -11.09
CA CYS A 34 -5.75 -4.12 -9.76
C CYS A 34 -4.98 -5.40 -9.50
N LEU A 35 -4.63 -5.59 -8.24
CA LEU A 35 -3.86 -6.71 -7.76
C LEU A 35 -4.76 -7.95 -7.74
N SER A 36 -4.55 -8.83 -8.72
CA SER A 36 -5.21 -10.12 -8.81
C SER A 36 -4.16 -11.24 -8.84
N PRO A 37 -4.17 -12.18 -7.87
CA PRO A 37 -3.22 -13.29 -7.85
C PRO A 37 -3.20 -14.09 -9.16
N TYR A 38 -4.38 -14.36 -9.72
CA TYR A 38 -4.54 -15.04 -11.01
C TYR A 38 -3.82 -14.31 -12.14
N LEU A 39 -4.08 -13.01 -12.34
CA LEU A 39 -3.51 -12.26 -13.46
C LEU A 39 -2.00 -12.04 -13.29
N VAL A 40 -1.54 -11.83 -12.06
CA VAL A 40 -0.10 -11.70 -11.76
C VAL A 40 0.63 -12.99 -12.09
N LEU A 41 0.13 -14.15 -11.64
CA LEU A 41 0.83 -15.43 -11.84
C LEU A 41 0.65 -15.99 -13.25
N ARG A 42 -0.54 -15.88 -13.84
CA ARG A 42 -0.85 -16.43 -15.16
C ARG A 42 -0.21 -15.64 -16.30
N ASN A 43 -0.25 -14.31 -16.22
CA ASN A 43 0.19 -13.42 -17.30
C ASN A 43 1.54 -12.75 -17.00
N PHE A 44 2.16 -13.06 -15.86
CA PHE A 44 3.37 -12.41 -15.38
C PHE A 44 3.23 -10.87 -15.34
N ASP A 45 2.04 -10.39 -14.95
CA ASP A 45 1.64 -8.99 -15.08
C ASP A 45 2.21 -8.14 -13.93
N VAL A 46 3.52 -7.85 -14.00
CA VAL A 46 4.27 -7.15 -12.95
C VAL A 46 3.80 -5.72 -12.71
N LYS A 47 3.16 -5.05 -13.69
CA LYS A 47 2.61 -3.70 -13.48
C LYS A 47 1.51 -3.72 -12.41
N ARG A 48 0.75 -4.82 -12.25
CA ARG A 48 -0.27 -4.96 -11.19
C ARG A 48 0.34 -5.01 -9.80
N LEU A 49 1.57 -5.49 -9.65
CA LEU A 49 2.28 -5.47 -8.37
C LEU A 49 2.69 -4.06 -7.94
N LEU A 50 2.81 -3.12 -8.87
CA LEU A 50 3.35 -1.80 -8.59
C LEU A 50 2.26 -0.73 -8.65
N LEU A 51 1.48 -0.71 -9.74
CA LEU A 51 0.47 0.30 -10.00
C LEU A 51 -0.74 0.18 -9.07
N SER A 52 -1.19 -1.03 -8.72
CA SER A 52 -2.38 -1.24 -7.88
C SER A 52 -2.37 -0.44 -6.57
N ALA A 53 -1.18 -0.20 -5.99
CA ALA A 53 -1.04 0.57 -4.76
C ALA A 53 -1.48 2.05 -4.90
N PHE A 54 -1.41 2.61 -6.11
CA PHE A 54 -1.70 4.02 -6.36
C PHE A 54 -3.16 4.28 -6.76
N TYR A 55 -3.93 3.24 -7.05
CA TYR A 55 -5.35 3.36 -7.40
C TYR A 55 -6.23 3.26 -6.16
N HIS A 56 -7.30 4.06 -6.11
CA HIS A 56 -8.25 4.10 -4.99
C HIS A 56 -9.67 4.05 -5.56
N VAL A 57 -10.57 3.36 -4.86
CA VAL A 57 -11.96 3.15 -5.30
C VAL A 57 -12.81 4.40 -5.08
N ASP A 58 -12.55 5.15 -4.02
CA ASP A 58 -13.33 6.31 -3.60
C ASP A 58 -12.47 7.37 -2.90
N GLU A 59 -13.04 8.57 -2.73
CA GLU A 59 -12.37 9.73 -2.16
C GLU A 59 -11.97 9.51 -0.69
N ALA A 60 -12.82 8.85 0.09
CA ALA A 60 -12.56 8.61 1.52
C ALA A 60 -11.37 7.65 1.67
N HIS A 61 -11.33 6.58 0.87
CA HIS A 61 -10.21 5.65 0.82
C HIS A 61 -8.89 6.37 0.47
N LEU A 62 -8.89 7.26 -0.53
CA LEU A 62 -7.71 8.07 -0.83
C LEU A 62 -7.33 8.98 0.34
N PHE A 63 -8.30 9.73 0.87
CA PHE A 63 -8.06 10.74 1.91
C PHE A 63 -7.44 10.14 3.17
N TYR A 64 -8.01 9.05 3.69
CA TYR A 64 -7.48 8.36 4.87
C TYR A 64 -6.08 7.78 4.61
N ASN A 65 -5.83 7.25 3.41
CA ASN A 65 -4.50 6.77 3.05
C ASN A 65 -3.48 7.92 3.01
N MET A 66 -3.84 9.08 2.48
CA MET A 66 -2.92 10.22 2.38
C MET A 66 -2.58 10.84 3.74
N ILE A 67 -3.55 10.95 4.66
CA ILE A 67 -3.28 11.39 6.05
C ILE A 67 -2.37 10.37 6.75
N SER A 68 -2.67 9.09 6.60
CA SER A 68 -1.88 8.00 7.17
C SER A 68 -0.44 8.00 6.63
N LEU A 69 -0.27 8.25 5.34
CA LEU A 69 1.02 8.38 4.66
C LEU A 69 1.78 9.60 5.14
N LEU A 70 1.14 10.76 5.23
CA LEU A 70 1.76 11.98 5.71
C LEU A 70 2.35 11.77 7.10
N TRP A 71 1.55 11.24 8.03
CA TRP A 71 1.97 11.02 9.41
C TRP A 71 3.15 10.03 9.52
N LYS A 72 3.05 8.87 8.86
CA LYS A 72 4.08 7.81 8.94
C LYS A 72 5.32 8.15 8.13
N GLY A 73 5.13 8.69 6.94
CA GLY A 73 6.18 9.06 5.99
C GLY A 73 7.06 10.17 6.55
N VAL A 74 6.49 11.27 7.07
CA VAL A 74 7.27 12.37 7.67
C VAL A 74 8.18 11.86 8.79
N GLN A 75 7.67 10.99 9.66
CA GLN A 75 8.44 10.45 10.78
C GLN A 75 9.54 9.50 10.32
N LEU A 76 9.22 8.55 9.45
CA LEU A 76 10.18 7.57 8.96
C LEU A 76 11.26 8.24 8.11
N GLU A 77 10.87 9.05 7.13
CA GLU A 77 11.79 9.80 6.27
C GLU A 77 12.67 10.76 7.08
N GLY A 78 12.11 11.41 8.10
CA GLY A 78 12.86 12.27 9.01
C GLY A 78 13.92 11.51 9.82
N ARG A 79 13.62 10.28 10.26
CA ARG A 79 14.54 9.46 11.07
C ARG A 79 15.66 8.79 10.26
N MET A 80 15.37 8.34 9.04
CA MET A 80 16.34 7.55 8.24
C MET A 80 16.92 8.29 7.02
N GLY A 81 16.32 9.42 6.64
CA GLY A 81 16.66 10.14 5.41
C GLY A 81 15.97 9.57 4.16
N SER A 82 15.78 10.43 3.17
CA SER A 82 14.99 10.15 1.95
C SER A 82 15.45 8.93 1.14
N PRO A 83 16.76 8.69 0.88
CA PRO A 83 17.19 7.52 0.11
C PRO A 83 16.82 6.19 0.78
N LYS A 84 17.06 6.08 2.09
CA LYS A 84 16.73 4.88 2.87
C LYS A 84 15.21 4.68 2.98
N PHE A 85 14.47 5.77 3.12
CA PHE A 85 13.01 5.71 3.15
C PHE A 85 12.44 5.26 1.79
N ALA A 86 12.95 5.78 0.67
CA ALA A 86 12.55 5.36 -0.66
C ALA A 86 12.85 3.88 -0.92
N SER A 87 14.05 3.39 -0.56
CA SER A 87 14.39 1.97 -0.70
C SER A 87 13.49 1.07 0.14
N MET A 88 13.16 1.50 1.36
CA MET A 88 12.25 0.78 2.24
C MET A 88 10.83 0.73 1.67
N VAL A 89 10.31 1.85 1.15
CA VAL A 89 9.00 1.88 0.48
C VAL A 89 8.94 0.91 -0.70
N ALA A 90 9.97 0.89 -1.55
CA ALA A 90 10.04 -0.03 -2.68
C ALA A 90 10.05 -1.50 -2.24
N LEU A 91 10.86 -1.83 -1.22
CA LEU A 91 10.92 -3.18 -0.66
C LEU A 91 9.58 -3.61 -0.05
N LEU A 92 8.99 -2.77 0.80
CA LEU A 92 7.73 -3.06 1.46
C LEU A 92 6.58 -3.20 0.47
N LEU A 93 6.53 -2.38 -0.58
CA LEU A 93 5.54 -2.52 -1.65
C LEU A 93 5.61 -3.92 -2.29
N GLY A 94 6.81 -4.35 -2.70
CA GLY A 94 7.02 -5.67 -3.30
C GLY A 94 6.67 -6.81 -2.33
N MET A 95 7.09 -6.72 -1.06
CA MET A 95 6.80 -7.72 -0.05
C MET A 95 5.30 -7.81 0.27
N SER A 96 4.64 -6.68 0.46
CA SER A 96 3.20 -6.63 0.79
C SER A 96 2.35 -7.20 -0.33
N HIS A 97 2.60 -6.81 -1.58
CA HIS A 97 1.83 -7.33 -2.71
C HIS A 97 2.20 -8.76 -3.06
N GLY A 98 3.48 -9.14 -2.94
CA GLY A 98 3.91 -10.53 -3.07
C GLY A 98 3.23 -11.44 -2.05
N LEU A 99 3.11 -10.98 -0.80
CA LEU A 99 2.40 -11.70 0.25
C LEU A 99 0.90 -11.83 -0.06
N MET A 100 0.26 -10.77 -0.55
CA MET A 100 -1.15 -10.82 -0.96
C MET A 100 -1.38 -11.85 -2.09
N VAL A 101 -0.50 -11.89 -3.09
CA VAL A 101 -0.56 -12.88 -4.18
C VAL A 101 -0.36 -14.31 -3.66
N LEU A 102 0.64 -14.50 -2.80
CA LEU A 102 0.93 -15.80 -2.18
C LEU A 102 -0.26 -16.29 -1.35
N LEU A 103 -0.79 -15.43 -0.46
CA LEU A 103 -1.92 -15.77 0.40
C LEU A 103 -3.21 -15.99 -0.40
N GLY A 104 -3.51 -15.15 -1.39
CA GLY A 104 -4.67 -15.34 -2.26
C GLY A 104 -4.62 -16.68 -3.00
N THR A 105 -3.43 -17.09 -3.44
CA THR A 105 -3.21 -18.41 -4.06
C THR A 105 -3.37 -19.53 -3.04
N LEU A 106 -2.69 -19.45 -1.90
CA LEU A 106 -2.70 -20.49 -0.88
C LEU A 106 -4.11 -20.71 -0.32
N VAL A 107 -4.83 -19.64 0.04
CA VAL A 107 -6.20 -19.74 0.56
C VAL A 107 -7.11 -20.37 -0.49
N SER A 108 -6.97 -19.98 -1.76
CA SER A 108 -7.76 -20.58 -2.84
C SER A 108 -7.52 -22.07 -2.96
N THR A 109 -6.25 -22.51 -2.90
CA THR A 109 -5.90 -23.94 -2.96
C THR A 109 -6.35 -24.73 -1.74
N LEU A 110 -6.31 -24.15 -0.54
CA LEU A 110 -6.66 -24.85 0.70
C LEU A 110 -8.17 -24.93 0.94
N THR A 111 -8.93 -23.98 0.40
CA THR A 111 -10.39 -23.88 0.61
C THR A 111 -11.20 -24.33 -0.60
N ASP A 112 -10.53 -24.69 -1.70
CA ASP A 112 -11.14 -25.01 -3.01
C ASP A 112 -12.11 -23.89 -3.49
N SER A 113 -11.81 -22.66 -3.09
CA SER A 113 -12.60 -21.48 -3.44
C SER A 113 -11.81 -20.59 -4.40
N PRO A 114 -12.35 -20.25 -5.59
CA PRO A 114 -11.63 -19.42 -6.56
C PRO A 114 -11.59 -17.94 -6.17
N ALA A 115 -12.47 -17.50 -5.26
CA ALA A 115 -12.68 -16.07 -4.97
C ALA A 115 -11.41 -15.32 -4.52
N PRO A 116 -10.56 -15.85 -3.62
CA PRO A 116 -9.33 -15.16 -3.22
C PRO A 116 -8.32 -15.03 -4.37
N TYR A 117 -8.28 -16.02 -5.28
CA TYR A 117 -7.33 -16.07 -6.39
C TYR A 117 -7.70 -15.14 -7.54
N THR A 118 -9.00 -14.92 -7.77
CA THR A 118 -9.51 -14.00 -8.80
C THR A 118 -9.87 -12.62 -8.26
N SER A 119 -9.73 -12.39 -6.96
CA SER A 119 -9.98 -11.10 -6.32
C SER A 119 -9.17 -9.96 -6.95
N CYS A 120 -9.65 -8.74 -6.76
CA CYS A 120 -9.11 -7.52 -7.33
C CYS A 120 -8.96 -6.50 -6.19
N ALA A 121 -7.72 -6.20 -5.81
CA ALA A 121 -7.42 -5.26 -4.73
C ALA A 121 -6.64 -4.05 -5.26
N VAL A 122 -6.94 -2.87 -4.72
CA VAL A 122 -6.22 -1.62 -4.99
C VAL A 122 -6.06 -0.81 -3.70
N GLY A 123 -5.09 0.09 -3.70
CA GLY A 123 -4.91 1.07 -2.62
C GLY A 123 -3.56 0.95 -1.93
N PHE A 124 -3.13 2.07 -1.36
CA PHE A 124 -1.82 2.22 -0.73
C PHE A 124 -1.77 1.60 0.69
N SER A 125 -2.90 1.04 1.15
CA SER A 125 -3.12 0.57 2.52
C SER A 125 -2.17 -0.55 2.96
N ALA A 126 -1.87 -1.52 2.08
CA ALA A 126 -0.95 -2.62 2.40
C ALA A 126 0.45 -2.09 2.79
N LEU A 127 0.94 -1.09 2.05
CA LEU A 127 2.20 -0.41 2.35
C LEU A 127 2.08 0.42 3.64
N LEU A 128 0.95 1.12 3.87
CA LEU A 128 0.74 1.88 5.12
C LEU A 128 0.74 1.01 6.37
N PHE A 129 0.19 -0.20 6.28
CA PHE A 129 0.25 -1.17 7.37
C PHE A 129 1.70 -1.62 7.62
N ALA A 130 2.46 -1.90 6.56
CA ALA A 130 3.87 -2.22 6.70
C ALA A 130 4.68 -1.07 7.32
N LEU A 131 4.44 0.18 6.90
CA LEU A 131 5.07 1.36 7.49
C LEU A 131 4.70 1.55 8.96
N LYS A 132 3.46 1.22 9.36
CA LYS A 132 3.02 1.25 10.77
C LYS A 132 3.86 0.27 11.61
N VAL A 133 4.06 -0.95 11.12
CA VAL A 133 4.88 -1.97 11.80
C VAL A 133 6.31 -1.44 11.97
N VAL A 134 6.93 -0.92 10.91
CA VAL A 134 8.29 -0.36 10.99
C VAL A 134 8.37 0.80 11.99
N LEU A 135 7.41 1.73 11.93
CA LEU A 135 7.40 2.90 12.81
C LEU A 135 7.30 2.53 14.29
N ASN A 136 6.54 1.48 14.60
CA ASN A 136 6.23 1.07 15.97
C ASN A 136 7.07 -0.08 16.50
N HIS A 137 7.91 -0.72 15.68
CA HIS A 137 8.65 -1.95 16.05
C HIS A 137 9.41 -1.83 17.38
N ASN A 138 10.05 -0.67 17.62
CA ASN A 138 10.82 -0.39 18.83
C ASN A 138 10.14 0.63 19.76
N SER A 139 8.83 0.87 19.61
CA SER A 139 8.13 1.84 20.44
C SER A 139 7.91 1.26 21.86
N PRO A 140 8.41 1.93 22.92
CA PRO A 140 8.10 1.56 24.30
C PRO A 140 6.72 2.05 24.75
N ALA A 141 6.03 2.83 23.91
CA ALA A 141 4.73 3.41 24.23
C ALA A 141 3.61 2.36 24.21
N ASN A 142 2.50 2.68 24.87
CA ASN A 142 1.24 1.94 24.76
C ASN A 142 0.25 2.72 23.90
N ALA A 143 -0.62 2.00 23.20
CA ALA A 143 -1.75 2.53 22.45
C ALA A 143 -3.05 1.97 23.04
N ILE A 144 -4.15 2.72 22.90
CA ILE A 144 -5.47 2.26 23.30
C ILE A 144 -6.20 1.75 22.06
N VAL A 145 -6.50 0.46 22.03
CA VAL A 145 -7.24 -0.21 20.95
C VAL A 145 -8.55 -0.74 21.53
N TYR A 146 -9.68 -0.17 21.11
CA TYR A 146 -11.02 -0.50 21.64
C TYR A 146 -11.12 -0.46 23.18
N GLY A 147 -10.44 0.51 23.82
CA GLY A 147 -10.42 0.66 25.28
C GLY A 147 -9.36 -0.19 26.00
N PHE A 148 -8.66 -1.09 25.30
CA PHE A 148 -7.58 -1.89 25.88
C PHE A 148 -6.23 -1.23 25.66
N VAL A 149 -5.40 -1.19 26.72
CA VAL A 149 -4.02 -0.71 26.65
C VAL A 149 -3.15 -1.83 26.08
N VAL A 150 -2.60 -1.61 24.90
CA VAL A 150 -1.76 -2.57 24.17
C VAL A 150 -0.41 -1.91 23.88
N PRO A 151 0.74 -2.61 24.04
CA PRO A 151 2.02 -2.07 23.60
C PRO A 151 1.96 -1.64 22.13
N ALA A 152 2.41 -0.42 21.81
CA ALA A 152 2.25 0.18 20.48
C ALA A 152 2.89 -0.65 19.35
N ARG A 153 3.89 -1.48 19.67
CA ARG A 153 4.50 -2.46 18.76
C ARG A 153 3.55 -3.57 18.29
N PHE A 154 2.45 -3.81 19.01
CA PHE A 154 1.42 -4.82 18.70
C PHE A 154 0.07 -4.19 18.32
N ALA A 155 -0.05 -2.87 18.39
CA ALA A 155 -1.29 -2.13 18.17
C ALA A 155 -1.52 -1.75 16.71
#